data_AF-A0A8C3UC72-F1
#
_entry.id   AF-A0A8C3UC72-F1
#
_cell.length_a   1.000
_cell.length_b   1.000
_cell.length_c   1.000
_cell.angle_alpha   90.00
_cell.angle_beta   90.00
_cell.angle_gamma   90.00
#
_symmetry.space_group_name_H-M   'P 1'
#
loop_
_entity.id
_entity.type
_entity.pdbx_description
1 polymer ?
#
loop_
_entity_poly.entity_id
_entity_poly.type
_entity_poly.pdbx_seq_one_letter_code
_entity_poly.pdbx_strand_id
1 'polypeptide(L)'
;MFHGIAGPAGMGAAPGNKPELYEEVKLYKNAREREKYDNMAELFAVVKTLQALEKAYIKDCVSPNEYTAACSRLLVQFKAALKQVQGAEIASIDDFCRKFRLDCPLAMERIREDRPITIKDDKGNLNRCIADIVSLFITVMDKLRLEIRAMDEVGTPKFQIFQSQNSQNSTKSSPKNSQIPVPKIPKKS
;
A
#
# COMPACT_ATOMS: atom_id res chain seq x y z
N MET A 1 29.14 -71.96 -6.45
CA MET A 1 28.47 -71.57 -7.70
C MET A 1 27.98 -70.14 -7.54
N PHE A 2 28.75 -69.16 -8.01
CA PHE A 2 28.32 -67.76 -8.10
C PHE A 2 28.21 -67.44 -9.59
N HIS A 3 27.00 -67.16 -10.06
CA HIS A 3 26.74 -66.74 -11.43
C HIS A 3 27.00 -65.23 -11.53
N GLY A 4 28.00 -64.84 -12.32
CA GLY A 4 28.25 -63.45 -12.67
C GLY A 4 27.14 -62.90 -13.55
N ILE A 5 26.59 -61.75 -13.17
CA ILE A 5 25.70 -60.94 -14.00
C ILE A 5 26.54 -60.29 -15.10
N ALA A 6 26.25 -60.65 -16.36
CA ALA A 6 26.72 -59.92 -17.52
C ALA A 6 26.00 -58.56 -17.57
N GLY A 7 26.75 -57.48 -17.39
CA GLY A 7 26.25 -56.12 -17.67
C GLY A 7 25.98 -55.96 -19.18
N PRO A 8 24.94 -55.22 -19.59
CA PRO A 8 24.66 -55.04 -20.99
C PRO A 8 25.78 -54.23 -21.63
N ALA A 9 26.38 -54.81 -22.68
CA ALA A 9 27.22 -54.12 -23.64
C ALA A 9 26.36 -53.11 -24.41
N GLY A 10 26.19 -51.92 -23.83
CA GLY A 10 25.59 -50.75 -24.46
C GLY A 10 26.70 -49.78 -24.83
N MET A 11 27.05 -49.81 -26.11
CA MET A 11 27.97 -48.91 -26.81
C MET A 11 27.85 -47.46 -26.32
N GLY A 12 28.99 -46.84 -26.04
CA GLY A 12 29.08 -45.46 -25.59
C GLY A 12 28.40 -44.49 -26.55
N ALA A 13 27.35 -43.82 -26.07
CA ALA A 13 27.06 -42.48 -26.51
C ALA A 13 28.02 -41.57 -25.74
N ALA A 14 29.05 -41.05 -26.41
CA ALA A 14 29.75 -39.87 -25.92
C ALA A 14 28.68 -38.84 -25.52
N PRO A 15 28.78 -38.16 -24.37
CA PRO A 15 27.84 -37.11 -24.03
C PRO A 15 27.87 -36.12 -25.20
N GLY A 16 26.77 -36.06 -25.96
CA GLY A 16 26.67 -35.19 -27.14
C GLY A 16 27.12 -33.81 -26.71
N ASN A 17 28.12 -33.27 -27.41
CA ASN A 17 28.68 -31.95 -27.09
C ASN A 17 27.52 -30.94 -27.12
N LYS A 18 27.14 -30.38 -25.96
CA LYS A 18 26.06 -29.40 -25.82
C LYS A 18 26.67 -28.00 -25.86
N PRO A 19 26.79 -27.35 -27.04
CA PRO A 19 27.46 -26.06 -27.18
C PRO A 19 26.83 -24.96 -26.31
N GLU A 20 25.53 -25.04 -26.07
CA GLU A 20 24.77 -24.13 -25.21
C GLU A 20 25.22 -24.06 -23.75
N LEU A 21 26.00 -25.05 -23.26
CA LEU A 21 26.57 -25.02 -21.91
C LEU A 21 27.87 -24.21 -21.81
N TYR A 22 28.50 -23.88 -22.94
CA TYR A 22 29.76 -23.12 -22.98
C TYR A 22 29.56 -21.62 -23.29
N GLU A 23 28.32 -21.18 -23.47
CA GLU A 23 27.97 -19.79 -23.74
C GLU A 23 27.13 -19.20 -22.59
N GLU A 24 27.44 -17.98 -22.17
CA GLU A 24 26.64 -17.27 -21.16
C GLU A 24 25.30 -16.82 -21.74
N VAL A 25 24.22 -17.20 -21.06
CA VAL A 25 22.87 -16.79 -21.45
C VAL A 25 22.64 -15.32 -21.08
N LYS A 26 22.34 -14.50 -22.07
CA LYS A 26 21.97 -13.09 -21.89
C LYS A 26 20.47 -12.93 -21.74
N LEU A 27 20.06 -12.03 -20.85
CA LEU A 27 18.64 -11.73 -20.60
C LEU A 27 17.96 -11.08 -21.82
N TYR A 28 18.69 -10.24 -22.56
CA TYR A 28 18.21 -9.56 -23.76
C TYR A 28 19.24 -9.65 -24.89
N LYS A 29 18.76 -9.60 -26.14
CA LYS A 29 19.59 -9.60 -27.36
C LYS A 29 19.51 -8.30 -28.14
N ASN A 30 18.54 -7.45 -27.85
CA ASN A 30 18.31 -6.17 -28.56
C ASN A 30 17.85 -5.06 -27.60
N ALA A 31 17.87 -3.81 -28.08
CA ALA A 31 17.50 -2.64 -27.27
C ALA A 31 16.05 -2.67 -26.77
N ARG A 32 15.13 -3.20 -27.58
CA ARG A 32 13.70 -3.31 -27.24
C ARG A 32 13.46 -4.31 -26.11
N GLU A 33 14.13 -5.46 -26.15
CA GLU A 33 14.08 -6.45 -25.07
C GLU A 33 14.67 -5.88 -23.78
N ARG A 34 15.78 -5.13 -23.88
CA ARG A 34 16.39 -4.48 -22.72
C ARG A 34 15.40 -3.53 -22.04
N GLU A 35 14.75 -2.66 -22.79
CA GLU A 35 13.72 -1.74 -22.26
C GLU A 35 12.52 -2.50 -21.67
N LYS A 36 12.06 -3.58 -22.32
CA LYS A 36 11.00 -4.45 -21.78
C LYS A 36 11.39 -5.00 -20.40
N TYR A 37 12.60 -5.52 -20.24
CA TYR A 37 13.06 -6.05 -18.96
C TYR A 37 13.30 -4.96 -17.91
N ASP A 38 13.73 -3.78 -18.32
CA ASP A 38 13.91 -2.63 -17.43
C ASP A 38 12.56 -2.19 -16.84
N ASN A 39 11.52 -2.06 -17.67
CA ASN A 39 10.16 -1.79 -17.23
C ASN A 39 9.60 -2.89 -16.30
N MET A 40 9.87 -4.15 -16.61
CA MET A 40 9.49 -5.28 -15.75
C MET A 40 10.22 -5.26 -14.40
N ALA A 41 11.51 -4.91 -14.41
CA ALA A 41 12.32 -4.79 -13.21
C ALA A 41 11.81 -3.66 -12.31
N GLU A 42 11.41 -2.52 -12.89
CA GLU A 42 10.81 -1.41 -12.16
C GLU A 42 9.49 -1.82 -11.51
N LEU A 43 8.58 -2.47 -12.24
CA LEU A 43 7.33 -2.98 -11.67
C LEU A 43 7.58 -3.96 -10.52
N PHE A 44 8.54 -4.88 -10.69
CA PHE A 44 8.93 -5.82 -9.64
C PHE A 44 9.45 -5.09 -8.40
N ALA A 45 10.32 -4.11 -8.59
CA ALA A 45 10.92 -3.32 -7.52
C ALA A 45 9.86 -2.53 -6.74
N VAL A 46 8.93 -1.85 -7.42
CA VAL A 46 7.85 -1.09 -6.77
C VAL A 46 6.96 -2.01 -5.92
N VAL A 47 6.54 -3.15 -6.45
CA VAL A 47 5.69 -4.09 -5.70
C VAL A 47 6.44 -4.68 -4.50
N LYS A 48 7.72 -5.01 -4.65
CA LYS A 48 8.54 -5.51 -3.54
C LYS A 48 8.78 -4.46 -2.46
N THR A 49 8.96 -3.21 -2.88
CA THR A 49 9.12 -2.06 -1.98
C THR A 49 7.83 -1.79 -1.21
N LEU A 50 6.67 -1.85 -1.87
CA LEU A 50 5.37 -1.73 -1.21
C LEU A 50 5.18 -2.84 -0.16
N GLN A 51 5.52 -4.09 -0.48
CA GLN A 51 5.48 -5.20 0.48
C GLN A 51 6.39 -4.96 1.69
N ALA A 52 7.58 -4.41 1.48
CA ALA A 52 8.51 -4.09 2.55
C ALA A 52 8.00 -2.94 3.43
N LEU A 53 7.41 -1.91 2.82
CA LEU A 53 6.78 -0.79 3.53
C LEU A 53 5.63 -1.26 4.43
N GLU A 54 4.75 -2.13 3.92
CA GLU A 54 3.67 -2.72 4.71
C GLU A 54 4.21 -3.49 5.92
N LYS A 55 5.25 -4.31 5.72
CA LYS A 55 5.89 -5.03 6.83
C LYS A 55 6.53 -4.10 7.85
N ALA A 56 7.15 -3.00 7.40
CA ALA A 56 7.78 -2.02 8.28
C ALA A 56 6.73 -1.28 9.11
N TYR A 57 5.57 -0.98 8.52
CA TYR A 57 4.45 -0.37 9.24
C TYR A 57 3.84 -1.31 10.29
N ILE A 58 3.64 -2.59 9.95
CA ILE A 58 3.17 -3.63 10.91
C ILE A 58 4.13 -3.79 12.10
N LYS A 59 5.44 -3.56 11.88
CA LYS A 59 6.47 -3.65 12.92
C LYS A 59 6.70 -2.33 13.66
N ASP A 60 5.82 -1.34 13.48
CA ASP A 60 5.94 0.00 14.09
C ASP A 60 7.29 0.70 13.81
N CYS A 61 7.93 0.39 12.68
CA CYS A 61 9.22 0.97 12.31
C CYS A 61 9.07 2.31 11.55
N VAL A 62 7.84 2.68 11.17
CA VAL A 62 7.53 3.86 10.35
C VAL A 62 6.31 4.55 10.94
N SER A 63 6.36 5.88 11.05
CA SER A 63 5.22 6.64 11.57
C SER A 63 4.02 6.60 10.61
N PRO A 64 2.77 6.76 11.09
CA PRO A 64 1.58 6.75 10.23
C PRO A 64 1.60 7.79 9.11
N ASN A 65 2.15 8.98 9.38
CA ASN A 65 2.21 10.06 8.39
C ASN A 65 3.20 9.73 7.26
N GLU A 66 4.39 9.25 7.61
CA GLU A 66 5.42 8.85 6.64
C GLU A 66 4.96 7.65 5.81
N TYR A 67 4.37 6.65 6.47
CA TYR A 67 3.78 5.49 5.80
C TYR A 67 2.73 5.92 4.78
N THR A 68 1.78 6.79 5.17
CA THR A 68 0.68 7.23 4.31
C THR A 68 1.21 7.95 3.07
N ALA A 69 2.18 8.85 3.25
CA ALA A 69 2.80 9.57 2.15
C ALA A 69 3.62 8.64 1.22
N ALA A 70 4.40 7.72 1.79
CA ALA A 70 5.19 6.76 1.02
C ALA A 70 4.32 5.77 0.24
N CYS A 71 3.31 5.19 0.90
CA CYS A 71 2.37 4.24 0.30
C CYS A 71 1.59 4.89 -0.86
N SER A 72 1.09 6.12 -0.67
CA SER A 72 0.40 6.86 -1.72
C SER A 72 1.28 7.09 -2.96
N ARG A 73 2.56 7.45 -2.76
CA ARG A 73 3.52 7.60 -3.87
C ARG A 73 3.79 6.29 -4.58
N LEU A 74 4.03 5.21 -3.83
CA LEU A 74 4.28 3.88 -4.39
C LEU A 74 3.09 3.34 -5.19
N LEU A 75 1.85 3.60 -4.75
CA LEU A 75 0.65 3.20 -5.49
C LEU A 75 0.52 3.95 -6.83
N VAL A 76 0.87 5.24 -6.87
CA VAL A 76 0.92 6.01 -8.13
C VAL A 76 2.01 5.48 -9.06
N GLN A 77 3.22 5.23 -8.54
CA GLN A 77 4.32 4.64 -9.30
C GLN A 77 3.97 3.25 -9.83
N PHE A 78 3.32 2.42 -9.02
CA PHE A 78 2.83 1.11 -9.41
C PHE A 78 1.89 1.21 -10.62
N LYS A 79 0.92 2.13 -10.59
CA LYS A 79 -0.01 2.35 -11.71
C LYS A 79 0.71 2.76 -12.99
N ALA A 80 1.75 3.58 -12.89
CA ALA A 80 2.57 3.96 -14.04
C ALA A 80 3.41 2.78 -14.56
N ALA A 81 4.10 2.05 -13.68
CA ALA A 81 4.91 0.90 -14.02
C ALA A 81 4.07 -0.24 -14.63
N LEU A 82 2.87 -0.50 -14.10
CA LEU A 82 1.97 -1.51 -14.66
C LEU A 82 1.53 -1.16 -16.08
N LYS A 83 1.26 0.12 -16.38
CA LYS A 83 0.93 0.57 -17.73
C LYS A 83 2.09 0.39 -18.72
N GLN A 84 3.34 0.55 -18.26
CA GLN A 84 4.54 0.34 -19.08
C GLN A 84 4.77 -1.15 -19.41
N VAL A 85 4.37 -2.05 -18.50
CA VAL A 85 4.57 -3.50 -18.65
C VAL A 85 3.37 -4.19 -19.32
N GLN A 86 2.17 -3.58 -19.25
CA GLN A 86 0.96 -4.15 -19.83
C GLN A 86 1.11 -4.38 -21.34
N GLY A 87 0.76 -5.60 -21.76
CA GLY A 87 0.84 -6.02 -23.15
C GLY A 87 0.35 -7.45 -23.34
N ALA A 88 0.67 -8.04 -24.49
CA ALA A 88 0.19 -9.39 -24.84
C ALA A 88 0.63 -10.49 -23.86
N GLU A 89 1.80 -10.35 -23.22
CA GLU A 89 2.31 -11.35 -22.27
C GLU A 89 1.88 -11.13 -20.82
N ILE A 90 1.53 -9.90 -20.44
CA ILE A 90 1.18 -9.51 -19.08
C ILE A 90 -0.10 -8.68 -19.15
N ALA A 91 -1.24 -9.32 -18.95
CA ALA A 91 -2.54 -8.65 -18.96
C ALA A 91 -2.85 -8.01 -17.60
N SER A 92 -2.55 -8.73 -16.51
CA SER A 92 -2.81 -8.31 -15.15
C SER A 92 -1.58 -8.38 -14.25
N ILE A 93 -1.63 -7.68 -13.12
CA ILE A 93 -0.61 -7.80 -12.08
C ILE A 93 -0.54 -9.23 -11.50
N ASP A 94 -1.66 -9.95 -11.44
CA ASP A 94 -1.68 -11.34 -10.97
C ASP A 94 -0.94 -12.30 -11.92
N ASP A 95 -0.99 -12.05 -13.22
CA ASP A 95 -0.19 -12.79 -14.20
C ASP A 95 1.31 -12.52 -14.01
N PHE A 96 1.67 -11.26 -13.80
CA PHE A 96 3.04 -10.85 -13.52
C PHE A 96 3.59 -11.51 -12.26
N CYS A 97 2.82 -11.47 -11.16
CA CYS A 97 3.21 -12.08 -9.90
C CYS A 97 3.39 -13.60 -10.03
N ARG A 98 2.51 -14.28 -10.78
CA ARG A 98 2.65 -15.72 -11.06
C ARG A 98 3.88 -16.04 -11.91
N LYS A 99 4.14 -15.25 -12.98
CA LYS A 99 5.25 -15.45 -13.91
C LYS A 99 6.61 -15.30 -13.22
N PHE A 100 6.77 -14.27 -12.38
CA PHE A 100 8.03 -13.97 -11.70
C PHE A 100 8.09 -14.48 -10.25
N ARG A 101 7.13 -15.31 -9.83
CA ARG A 101 7.04 -15.87 -8.46
C ARG A 101 7.10 -14.78 -7.37
N LEU A 102 6.42 -13.67 -7.61
CA LEU A 102 6.38 -12.54 -6.70
C LEU A 102 5.30 -12.75 -5.63
N ASP A 103 5.70 -13.29 -4.49
CA ASP A 103 4.83 -13.48 -3.33
C ASP A 103 4.83 -12.25 -2.41
N CYS A 104 3.83 -11.39 -2.59
CA CYS A 104 3.68 -10.10 -1.91
C CYS A 104 2.21 -9.84 -1.48
N PRO A 105 1.62 -10.65 -0.57
CA PRO A 105 0.20 -10.59 -0.26
C PRO A 105 -0.26 -9.26 0.34
N LEU A 106 0.60 -8.55 1.10
CA LEU A 106 0.25 -7.25 1.70
C LEU A 106 0.19 -6.16 0.63
N ALA A 107 1.16 -6.15 -0.28
CA ALA A 107 1.18 -5.23 -1.42
C ALA A 107 -0.05 -5.45 -2.32
N MET A 108 -0.43 -6.71 -2.58
CA MET A 108 -1.62 -7.03 -3.38
C MET A 108 -2.90 -6.49 -2.75
N GLU A 109 -3.04 -6.55 -1.42
CA GLU A 109 -4.19 -5.97 -0.73
C GLU A 109 -4.27 -4.45 -0.90
N ARG A 110 -3.14 -3.76 -0.74
CA ARG A 110 -3.07 -2.30 -0.93
C ARG A 110 -3.33 -1.89 -2.37
N ILE A 111 -2.81 -2.64 -3.34
CA ILE A 111 -3.06 -2.42 -4.77
C ILE A 111 -4.56 -2.61 -5.07
N ARG A 112 -5.20 -3.63 -4.50
CA ARG A 112 -6.63 -3.88 -4.70
C ARG A 112 -7.52 -2.77 -4.11
N GLU A 113 -7.15 -2.25 -2.94
CA GLU A 113 -7.87 -1.14 -2.31
C GLU A 113 -7.54 0.24 -2.90
N ASP A 114 -6.43 0.35 -3.63
CA ASP A 114 -5.83 1.59 -4.17
C ASP A 114 -5.67 2.71 -3.12
N ARG A 115 -5.41 2.34 -1.86
CA ARG A 115 -5.16 3.30 -0.76
C ARG A 115 -4.33 2.72 0.39
N PRO A 116 -3.61 3.57 1.15
CA PRO A 116 -2.94 3.18 2.39
C PRO A 116 -3.92 2.67 3.45
N ILE A 117 -3.46 1.76 4.32
CA ILE A 117 -4.32 1.15 5.38
C ILE A 117 -4.88 2.17 6.38
N THR A 118 -4.20 3.31 6.53
CA THR A 118 -4.56 4.42 7.43
C THR A 118 -5.76 5.21 6.94
N ILE A 119 -6.05 5.19 5.64
CA ILE A 119 -7.15 5.93 5.04
C ILE A 119 -8.35 4.99 4.90
N LYS A 120 -9.36 5.21 5.74
CA LYS A 120 -10.68 4.56 5.62
C LYS A 120 -11.60 5.44 4.76
N ASP A 121 -12.58 4.81 4.12
CA ASP A 121 -13.56 5.50 3.27
C ASP A 121 -14.27 6.63 4.06
N ASP A 122 -13.95 7.89 3.73
CA ASP A 122 -14.60 9.10 4.28
C ASP A 122 -15.98 9.35 3.65
N LYS A 123 -16.57 8.37 2.96
CA LYS A 123 -17.90 8.53 2.33
C LYS A 123 -18.98 8.92 3.34
N GLY A 124 -18.86 8.48 4.59
CA GLY A 124 -19.71 8.94 5.69
C GLY A 124 -19.45 10.40 6.09
N ASN A 125 -18.21 10.86 6.01
CA ASN A 125 -17.82 12.24 6.31
C ASN A 125 -18.27 13.23 5.22
N LEU A 126 -18.30 12.82 3.95
CA LEU A 126 -18.83 13.66 2.86
C LEU A 126 -20.33 13.97 3.05
N ASN A 127 -21.13 12.94 3.31
CA ASN A 127 -22.57 13.11 3.56
C ASN A 127 -22.83 13.94 4.83
N ARG A 128 -22.00 13.77 5.86
CA ARG A 128 -22.03 14.59 7.08
C ARG A 128 -21.66 16.06 6.79
N CYS A 129 -20.59 16.32 6.04
CA CYS A 129 -20.22 17.67 5.62
C CYS A 129 -21.32 18.35 4.79
N ILE A 130 -21.96 17.61 3.87
CA ILE A 130 -23.09 18.13 3.09
C ILE A 130 -24.25 18.48 4.03
N ALA A 131 -24.59 17.60 4.99
CA ALA A 131 -25.64 17.86 5.96
C ALA A 131 -25.33 19.08 6.85
N ASP A 132 -24.09 19.23 7.31
CA ASP A 132 -23.65 20.37 8.14
C ASP A 132 -23.73 21.69 7.36
N ILE A 133 -23.28 21.71 6.09
CA ILE A 133 -23.36 22.90 5.23
C ILE A 133 -24.82 23.27 4.93
N VAL A 134 -25.66 22.29 4.59
CA VAL A 134 -27.09 22.50 4.31
C VAL A 134 -27.81 22.98 5.57
N SER A 135 -27.53 22.39 6.73
CA SER A 135 -28.07 22.81 8.02
C SER A 135 -27.70 24.26 8.34
N LEU A 136 -26.44 24.64 8.10
CA LEU A 136 -25.97 26.01 8.30
C LEU A 136 -26.67 26.99 7.37
N PHE A 137 -26.86 26.63 6.09
CA PHE A 137 -27.58 27.45 5.12
C PHE A 137 -29.05 27.64 5.51
N ILE A 138 -29.75 26.55 5.86
CA ILE A 138 -31.15 26.63 6.33
C ILE A 138 -31.22 27.52 7.57
N THR A 139 -30.32 27.34 8.53
CA THR A 139 -30.29 28.13 9.77
C THR A 139 -30.07 29.61 9.48
N VAL A 140 -29.08 29.97 8.66
CA VAL A 140 -28.82 31.38 8.30
C VAL A 140 -30.01 31.96 7.53
N MET A 141 -30.58 31.22 6.58
CA MET A 141 -31.74 31.67 5.81
C MET A 141 -32.98 31.85 6.68
N ASP A 142 -33.25 30.96 7.63
CA ASP A 142 -34.37 31.05 8.56
C ASP A 142 -34.20 32.27 9.48
N LYS A 143 -32.99 32.50 10.00
CA LYS A 143 -32.65 33.70 10.78
C LYS A 143 -32.84 35.01 10.00
N LEU A 144 -32.55 35.01 8.70
CA LEU A 144 -32.77 36.18 7.82
C LEU A 144 -34.25 36.38 7.47
N ARG A 145 -35.00 35.29 7.22
CA ARG A 145 -36.43 35.32 6.88
C ARG A 145 -37.33 35.68 8.05
N LEU A 146 -36.95 35.29 9.26
CA LEU A 146 -37.65 35.65 10.50
C LEU A 146 -37.49 37.14 10.87
N GLU A 147 -36.86 37.96 10.02
CA GLU A 147 -36.52 39.37 10.28
C GLU A 147 -36.10 39.58 11.74
N ILE A 148 -35.10 38.82 12.20
CA ILE A 148 -34.51 39.06 13.51
C ILE A 148 -33.71 40.37 13.42
N ARG A 149 -34.44 41.49 13.45
CA ARG A 149 -33.97 42.84 13.73
C ARG A 149 -34.01 43.07 15.23
N ALA A 150 -33.40 42.16 16.01
CA ALA A 150 -32.95 42.50 17.35
C ALA A 150 -31.54 43.08 17.19
N MET A 151 -31.51 44.35 16.80
CA MET A 151 -30.33 45.20 16.84
C MET A 151 -30.01 45.47 18.31
N ASP A 152 -29.42 44.48 19.00
CA ASP A 152 -28.54 44.71 20.16
C ASP A 152 -27.77 43.49 20.68
N GLU A 153 -27.95 42.30 20.13
CA GLU A 153 -27.07 41.15 20.44
C GLU A 153 -26.56 40.46 19.18
N VAL A 154 -26.05 41.25 18.22
CA VAL A 154 -25.13 40.70 17.21
C VAL A 154 -23.75 40.48 17.86
N GLY A 155 -23.73 39.66 18.91
CA GLY A 155 -22.55 38.93 19.34
C GLY A 155 -22.18 38.02 18.18
N THR A 156 -21.29 38.50 17.34
CA THR A 156 -20.87 37.82 16.11
C THR A 156 -20.49 36.38 16.46
N PRO A 157 -21.07 35.34 15.82
CA PRO A 157 -20.74 33.93 16.12
C PRO A 157 -19.25 33.59 15.91
N LYS A 158 -18.47 34.51 15.35
CA LYS A 158 -17.01 34.42 15.20
C LYS A 158 -16.29 34.24 16.54
N PHE A 159 -16.81 34.78 17.65
CA PHE A 159 -16.11 34.68 18.95
C PHE A 159 -16.27 33.30 19.62
N GLN A 160 -17.40 32.62 19.42
CA GLN A 160 -17.59 31.26 19.97
C GLN A 160 -16.81 30.20 19.20
N ILE A 161 -16.61 30.37 17.88
CA ILE A 161 -15.81 29.44 17.08
C ILE A 161 -14.32 29.56 17.44
N PHE A 162 -13.80 30.77 17.68
CA PHE A 162 -12.41 30.96 18.10
C PHE A 162 -12.12 30.36 19.49
N GLN A 163 -13.03 30.51 20.46
CA GLN A 163 -12.88 29.89 21.78
C GLN A 163 -13.03 28.35 21.74
N SER A 164 -13.94 27.83 20.91
CA SER A 164 -14.10 26.37 20.75
C SER A 164 -12.89 25.72 20.06
N GLN A 165 -12.28 26.39 19.07
CA GLN A 165 -11.05 25.90 18.44
C GLN A 165 -9.82 25.96 19.37
N ASN A 166 -9.69 26.99 20.22
CA ASN A 166 -8.58 27.05 21.19
C ASN A 166 -8.75 26.06 22.36
N SER A 167 -9.98 25.78 22.80
CA SER A 167 -10.23 24.78 23.85
C SER A 167 -10.01 23.33 23.35
N GLN A 168 -10.28 23.07 22.06
CA GLN A 168 -9.98 21.79 21.40
C GLN A 168 -8.47 21.59 21.13
N ASN A 169 -7.69 22.67 20.98
CA ASN A 169 -6.23 22.59 20.83
C ASN A 169 -5.48 22.41 22.16
N SER A 170 -6.03 22.90 23.29
CA SER A 170 -5.44 22.69 24.63
C SER A 170 -5.65 21.25 25.16
N THR A 171 -6.66 20.53 24.68
CA THR A 171 -6.97 19.16 25.14
C THR A 171 -6.26 18.05 24.35
N LYS A 172 -5.44 18.40 23.34
CA LYS A 172 -4.60 17.42 22.60
C LYS A 172 -3.16 17.32 23.11
N SER A 173 -2.77 18.09 24.14
CA SER A 173 -1.47 17.95 24.80
C SER A 173 -1.61 17.42 26.22
N SER A 174 -1.90 16.13 26.37
CA SER A 174 -1.50 15.34 27.55
C SER A 174 -1.44 13.86 27.20
N PRO A 175 -0.35 13.14 27.57
CA PRO A 175 -0.14 11.75 27.17
C PRO A 175 -1.03 10.83 28.00
N LYS A 176 -1.92 10.07 27.34
CA LYS A 176 -2.54 8.91 27.99
C LYS A 176 -1.50 7.80 28.06
N ASN A 177 -0.86 7.71 29.23
CA ASN A 177 -0.11 6.56 29.70
C ASN A 177 -1.09 5.36 29.82
N SER A 178 -1.16 4.53 28.78
CA SER A 178 -1.81 3.22 28.88
C SER A 178 -0.78 2.21 29.38
N GLN A 179 -0.86 1.92 30.68
CA GLN A 179 -0.29 0.70 31.25
C GLN A 179 -0.91 -0.51 30.57
N ILE A 180 -0.08 -1.26 29.83
CA ILE A 180 -0.41 -2.60 29.38
C ILE A 180 -0.07 -3.55 30.54
N PRO A 181 -0.97 -4.44 31.00
CA PRO A 181 -0.64 -5.39 32.04
C PRO A 181 0.38 -6.41 31.50
N VAL A 182 1.56 -6.47 32.14
CA VAL A 182 2.57 -7.49 31.86
C VAL A 182 2.08 -8.84 32.37
N PRO A 183 2.08 -9.92 31.57
CA PRO A 183 1.76 -11.27 32.06
C PRO A 183 2.82 -11.73 33.06
N LYS A 184 2.40 -12.08 34.28
CA LYS A 184 3.29 -12.70 35.28
C LYS A 184 3.71 -14.09 34.80
N ILE A 185 4.99 -14.25 34.49
CA ILE A 185 5.64 -15.55 34.28
C ILE A 185 5.77 -16.23 35.65
N PRO A 186 5.30 -17.48 35.83
CA PRO A 186 5.48 -18.19 37.10
C PRO A 186 6.94 -18.61 37.25
N LYS A 187 7.57 -18.18 38.34
CA LYS A 187 8.87 -18.71 38.77
C LYS A 187 8.66 -20.16 39.22
N LYS A 188 9.29 -21.11 38.53
CA LYS A 188 9.53 -22.45 39.04
C LYS A 188 10.52 -22.34 40.22
N SER A 189 10.10 -22.81 41.38
CA SER A 189 10.99 -23.36 42.42
C SER A 189 10.92 -24.87 42.35
#